data_AF-A0A4T0V7C6-F1
#
_entry.id   AF-A0A4T0V7C6-F1
#
_cell.length_a   1.000
_cell.length_b   1.000
_cell.length_c   1.000
_cell.angle_alpha   90.00
_cell.angle_beta   90.00
_cell.angle_gamma   90.00
#
_symmetry.space_group_name_H-M   'P 1'
#
loop_
_entity.id
_entity.type
_entity.pdbx_description
1 polymer ?
#
loop_
_entity_poly.entity_id
_entity_poly.type
_entity_poly.pdbx_seq_one_letter_code
_entity_poly.pdbx_strand_id
1 'polypeptide(L)'
;MPYFVDTLIAGQQRPDEATRLRRQKFTLALLEALDECAVHGMPATLFINACTPYGLRPPDAERFLAELTGQGLIAACEGTLKITLAGQHQRAQLAAHLS
;
A
#
# COMPACT_ATOMS: atom_id res chain seq x y z
N MET A 1 -15.25 -6.96 -36.85
CA MET A 1 -13.92 -7.55 -36.62
C MET A 1 -13.21 -7.57 -37.96
N PRO A 2 -12.17 -6.73 -38.15
CA PRO A 2 -10.82 -7.14 -37.74
C PRO A 2 -10.00 -6.07 -36.98
N TYR A 3 -9.30 -6.58 -35.96
CA TYR A 3 -7.94 -6.28 -35.48
C TYR A 3 -7.31 -4.92 -35.78
N PHE A 4 -7.16 -4.10 -34.72
CA PHE A 4 -6.02 -3.21 -34.57
C PHE A 4 -5.12 -3.78 -33.48
N VAL A 5 -4.04 -4.44 -33.90
CA VAL A 5 -2.89 -4.77 -33.07
C VAL A 5 -1.73 -3.91 -33.58
N ASP A 6 -0.93 -3.44 -32.62
CA ASP A 6 0.36 -2.73 -32.76
C ASP A 6 0.35 -1.23 -33.07
N THR A 7 0.39 -0.44 -32.00
CA THR A 7 1.60 0.37 -31.77
C THR A 7 1.87 0.53 -30.28
N LEU A 8 2.83 -0.28 -29.81
CA LEU A 8 3.54 -0.17 -28.56
C LEU A 8 4.30 1.18 -28.47
N ILE A 9 4.30 1.76 -27.25
CA ILE A 9 5.35 2.62 -26.66
C ILE A 9 5.38 4.10 -27.10
N ALA A 10 4.82 4.97 -26.26
CA ALA A 10 5.40 6.27 -25.89
C ALA A 10 4.57 6.92 -24.77
N GLY A 11 4.63 6.33 -23.59
CA GLY A 11 3.89 6.83 -22.44
C GLY A 11 4.36 6.18 -21.17
N GLN A 12 5.68 6.17 -20.96
CA GLN A 12 6.23 6.21 -19.61
C GLN A 12 5.68 7.48 -18.94
N GLN A 13 4.41 7.46 -18.54
CA GLN A 13 3.89 8.38 -17.56
C GLN A 13 4.69 8.05 -16.32
N ARG A 14 5.77 8.81 -16.11
CA ARG A 14 6.32 9.00 -14.77
C ARG A 14 5.07 9.23 -13.92
N PRO A 15 4.78 8.38 -12.91
CA PRO A 15 3.60 8.61 -12.10
C PRO A 15 3.65 10.07 -11.68
N ASP A 16 2.63 10.84 -12.06
CA ASP A 16 2.60 12.28 -11.81
C ASP A 16 3.06 12.49 -10.36
N GLU A 17 3.90 13.48 -10.11
CA GLU A 17 4.48 13.68 -8.78
C GLU A 17 3.40 13.72 -7.69
N ALA A 18 2.21 14.23 -8.04
CA ALA A 18 0.98 14.15 -7.25
C ALA A 18 0.50 12.72 -6.96
N THR A 19 0.51 11.81 -7.93
CA THR A 19 0.16 10.39 -7.78
C THR A 19 1.17 9.66 -6.91
N ARG A 20 2.46 9.95 -7.06
CA ARG A 20 3.53 9.39 -6.21
C ARG A 20 3.37 9.86 -4.77
N LEU A 21 3.15 11.16 -4.56
CA LEU A 21 2.95 11.75 -3.23
C LEU A 21 1.68 11.21 -2.56
N ARG A 22 0.59 11.04 -3.30
CA ARG A 22 -0.65 10.42 -2.80
C ARG A 22 -0.40 8.98 -2.34
N ARG A 23 0.33 8.18 -3.12
CA ARG A 23 0.68 6.82 -2.75
C ARG A 23 1.55 6.79 -1.49
N GLN A 24 2.56 7.65 -1.39
CA GLN A 24 3.42 7.75 -0.20
C GLN A 24 2.64 8.14 1.06
N LYS A 25 1.76 9.15 0.96
CA LYS A 25 0.88 9.57 2.06
C LYS A 25 -0.07 8.44 2.49
N PHE A 26 -0.63 7.72 1.53
CA PHE A 26 -1.49 6.58 1.81
C PHE A 26 -0.72 5.44 2.49
N THR A 27 0.46 5.08 1.98
CA THR A 27 1.34 4.08 2.62
C THR A 27 1.69 4.48 4.05
N LEU A 28 2.01 5.76 4.29
CA LEU A 28 2.30 6.26 5.63
C LEU A 28 1.11 6.08 6.58
N ALA A 29 -0.07 6.60 6.21
CA ALA A 29 -1.28 6.52 7.03
C ALA A 29 -1.66 5.06 7.37
N LEU A 30 -1.43 4.15 6.43
CA LEU A 30 -1.73 2.74 6.62
C LEU A 30 -0.69 2.04 7.53
N LEU A 31 0.59 2.37 7.41
CA LEU A 31 1.61 1.89 8.35
C LEU A 31 1.39 2.45 9.76
N GLU A 32 0.92 3.70 9.89
CA GLU A 32 0.52 4.29 11.17
C GLU A 32 -0.66 3.52 11.80
N ALA A 33 -1.72 3.26 11.03
CA ALA A 33 -2.87 2.49 11.51
C ALA A 33 -2.48 1.05 11.95
N LEU A 34 -1.53 0.43 11.25
CA LEU A 34 -0.99 -0.88 11.63
C LEU A 34 -0.12 -0.83 12.88
N ASP A 35 0.64 0.24 13.08
CA ASP A 35 1.46 0.45 14.28
C ASP A 35 0.60 0.75 15.51
N GLU A 36 -0.48 1.53 15.35
CA GLU A 36 -1.51 1.73 16.40
C GLU A 36 -2.19 0.41 16.79
N CYS A 37 -2.38 -0.47 15.80
CA CYS A 37 -2.93 -1.81 16.00
C CYS A 37 -1.86 -2.85 16.36
N ALA A 38 -0.60 -2.49 16.63
CA ALA A 38 0.50 -3.46 16.82
C ALA A 38 0.27 -4.47 17.95
N VAL A 39 -0.47 -4.08 19.00
CA VAL A 39 -0.76 -4.92 20.17
C VAL A 39 -1.70 -6.09 19.81
N HIS A 40 -2.73 -5.83 19.01
CA HIS A 40 -3.76 -6.83 18.68
C HIS A 40 -3.65 -7.36 17.23
N GLY A 41 -2.84 -6.71 16.39
CA GLY A 41 -2.80 -6.91 14.96
C GLY A 41 -4.07 -6.43 14.26
N MET A 42 -3.97 -6.18 12.95
CA MET A 42 -5.10 -5.77 12.12
C MET A 42 -5.56 -6.94 11.23
N PRO A 43 -6.81 -7.41 11.34
CA PRO A 43 -7.38 -8.37 10.39
C PRO A 43 -7.26 -7.88 8.93
N ALA A 44 -6.98 -8.80 8.00
CA ALA A 44 -6.88 -8.46 6.57
C ALA A 44 -8.17 -7.84 5.99
N THR A 45 -9.33 -8.22 6.52
CA THR A 45 -10.62 -7.62 6.16
C THR A 45 -10.72 -6.16 6.60
N LEU A 46 -10.23 -5.84 7.81
CA LEU A 46 -10.17 -4.46 8.29
C LEU A 46 -9.18 -3.62 7.49
N PHE A 47 -8.05 -4.21 7.09
CA PHE A 47 -7.11 -3.58 6.18
C PHE A 47 -7.77 -3.20 4.84
N ILE A 48 -8.49 -4.14 4.20
CA ILE A 48 -9.17 -3.89 2.92
C ILE A 48 -10.25 -2.81 3.08
N ASN A 49 -10.99 -2.83 4.19
CA ASN A 49 -11.97 -1.79 4.51
C ASN A 49 -11.30 -0.42 4.71
N ALA A 50 -10.13 -0.36 5.36
CA ALA A 50 -9.36 0.87 5.56
C ALA A 50 -8.82 1.46 4.25
N CYS A 51 -8.62 0.63 3.22
CA CYS A 51 -8.23 1.08 1.87
C CYS A 51 -9.39 1.71 1.09
N THR A 52 -10.65 1.39 1.42
CA THR A 52 -11.84 1.80 0.65
C THR A 52 -12.05 3.33 0.61
N PRO A 53 -11.92 4.09 1.72
CA PRO A 53 -11.99 5.55 1.71
C PRO A 53 -10.96 6.23 0.80
N TYR A 54 -9.87 5.55 0.45
CA TYR A 54 -8.83 6.04 -0.44
C TYR A 54 -9.09 5.69 -1.92
N GLY A 55 -10.26 5.14 -2.23
CA GLY A 55 -10.67 4.79 -3.59
C GLY A 55 -10.07 3.48 -4.11
N LEU A 56 -9.42 2.68 -3.26
CA LEU A 56 -8.94 1.36 -3.62
C LEU A 56 -10.09 0.37 -3.58
N ARG A 57 -10.33 -0.32 -4.70
CA ARG A 57 -11.28 -1.43 -4.76
C ARG A 57 -10.69 -2.64 -4.04
N PRO A 58 -11.51 -3.58 -3.53
CA PRO A 58 -11.03 -4.78 -2.85
C PRO A 58 -9.86 -5.52 -3.56
N PRO A 59 -9.91 -5.80 -4.88
CA PRO A 59 -8.78 -6.49 -5.54
C PRO A 59 -7.49 -5.65 -5.59
N ASP A 60 -7.61 -4.32 -5.68
CA ASP A 60 -6.47 -3.40 -5.67
C ASP A 60 -5.88 -3.30 -4.25
N ALA A 61 -6.72 -3.36 -3.21
CA ALA A 61 -6.32 -3.40 -1.81
C ALA A 61 -5.64 -4.74 -1.44
N GLU A 62 -6.13 -5.87 -1.94
CA GLU A 62 -5.48 -7.18 -1.81
C GLU A 62 -4.12 -7.21 -2.49
N ARG A 63 -4.02 -6.65 -3.69
CA ARG A 63 -2.74 -6.50 -4.38
C ARG A 63 -1.78 -5.62 -3.59
N PHE A 64 -2.26 -4.52 -3.04
CA PHE A 64 -1.46 -3.65 -2.19
C PHE A 64 -0.99 -4.34 -0.91
N LEU A 65 -1.87 -5.13 -0.28
CA LEU A 65 -1.52 -5.98 0.85
C LEU A 65 -0.39 -6.97 0.50
N ALA A 66 -0.50 -7.64 -0.65
CA ALA A 66 0.51 -8.56 -1.14
C ALA A 66 1.83 -7.85 -1.46
N GLU A 67 1.79 -6.63 -2.00
CA GLU A 67 2.98 -5.81 -2.23
C GLU A 67 3.71 -5.47 -0.92
N LEU A 68 2.98 -4.99 0.10
CA LEU A 68 3.58 -4.66 1.40
C LEU A 68 4.15 -5.89 2.11
N THR A 69 3.45 -7.02 1.99
CA THR A 69 3.91 -8.31 2.54
C THR A 69 5.16 -8.80 1.80
N GLY A 70 5.17 -8.70 0.47
CA GLY A 70 6.31 -9.09 -0.36
C GLY A 70 7.54 -8.18 -0.16
N GLN A 71 7.33 -6.91 0.19
CA GLN A 71 8.39 -5.99 0.62
C GLN A 71 8.85 -6.22 2.07
N GLY A 72 8.18 -7.13 2.80
CA GLY A 72 8.49 -7.43 4.19
C GLY A 72 8.14 -6.30 5.17
N LEU A 73 7.30 -5.33 4.77
CA LEU A 73 6.88 -4.21 5.62
C LEU A 73 5.82 -4.63 6.64
N ILE A 74 5.03 -5.63 6.27
CA ILE A 74 3.99 -6.22 7.12
C ILE A 74 4.11 -7.75 7.07
N ALA A 75 3.65 -8.41 8.12
CA ALA A 75 3.62 -9.86 8.20
C ALA A 75 2.28 -10.33 8.75
N ALA A 76 1.80 -11.46 8.21
CA ALA A 76 0.67 -12.18 8.79
C ALA A 76 1.14 -12.98 10.02
N CYS A 77 0.49 -12.76 11.16
CA CYS A 77 0.76 -13.41 12.43
C CYS A 77 -0.59 -13.76 13.08
N GLU A 78 -0.85 -15.06 13.30
CA GLU A 78 -2.04 -15.54 14.03
C GLU A 78 -3.38 -15.03 13.44
N GLY A 79 -3.47 -14.91 12.12
CA GLY A 79 -4.67 -14.41 11.44
C GLY A 79 -4.82 -12.89 11.41
N THR A 80 -3.82 -12.15 11.90
CA THR A 80 -3.76 -10.69 11.88
C THR A 80 -2.53 -10.20 11.13
N LEU A 81 -2.57 -8.95 10.65
CA LEU A 81 -1.45 -8.25 10.03
C LEU A 81 -0.76 -7.42 11.09
N LYS A 82 0.56 -7.54 11.17
CA LYS A 82 1.41 -6.75 12.06
C LYS A 82 2.48 -6.04 11.24
N ILE A 83 2.84 -4.83 11.64
CA ILE A 83 3.97 -4.10 11.08
C ILE A 83 5.27 -4.79 11.49
N THR A 84 6.21 -4.94 10.55
CA THR A 84 7.54 -5.48 10.86
C THR A 84 8.49 -4.34 11.25
N LEU A 85 9.69 -4.68 11.72
CA LEU A 85 10.75 -3.70 11.95
C LEU A 85 11.08 -2.90 10.67
N ALA A 86 11.10 -3.57 9.52
CA ALA A 86 11.30 -2.91 8.22
C ALA A 86 10.15 -1.94 7.89
N GLY A 87 8.91 -2.34 8.18
CA GLY A 87 7.73 -1.48 8.07
C GLY A 87 7.82 -0.23 8.95
N GLN A 88 8.27 -0.39 10.20
CA GLN A 88 8.47 0.73 11.13
C GLN A 88 9.55 1.71 10.64
N HIS A 89 10.68 1.21 10.12
CA HIS A 89 11.71 2.05 9.51
C HIS A 89 11.17 2.78 8.27
N GLN A 90 10.44 2.08 7.39
CA GLN A 90 9.82 2.69 6.22
C GLN A 90 8.82 3.78 6.60
N ARG A 91 8.02 3.57 7.65
CA ARG A 91 7.12 4.58 8.22
C ARG A 91 7.88 5.82 8.65
N ALA A 92 8.94 5.65 9.44
CA ALA A 92 9.76 6.78 9.92
C ALA A 92 10.41 7.56 8.77
N GLN A 93 10.88 6.87 7.72
CA GLN A 93 11.41 7.50 6.52
C GLN A 93 10.34 8.28 5.75
N LEU A 94 9.15 7.71 5.58
CA LEU A 94 8.03 8.37 4.89
C LEU A 94 7.53 9.59 5.69
N ALA A 95 7.42 9.49 7.01
CA ALA A 95 7.04 10.60 7.88
C ALA A 95 8.05 11.75 7.79
N ALA A 96 9.34 11.44 7.82
CA ALA A 96 10.40 12.45 7.69
C ALA A 96 10.45 13.09 6.29
N HIS A 97 10.08 12.37 5.23
CA HIS A 97 10.07 12.89 3.86
C HIS A 97 8.83 13.71 3.52
N LEU A 98 7.72 13.50 4.24
CA LEU A 98 6.43 14.16 4.02
C LEU A 98 6.15 15.31 5.01
N SER A 99 6.98 15.48 6.03
CA SER A 99 7.00 16.62 6.95
C SER A 99 7.69 17.84 6.36
#